data_AF-A0A7X8F205-F1
#
_entry.id   AF-A0A7X8F205-F1
#
_cell.length_a   1.000
_cell.length_b   1.000
_cell.length_c   1.000
_cell.angle_alpha   90.00
_cell.angle_beta   90.00
_cell.angle_gamma   90.00
#
_symmetry.space_group_name_H-M   'P 1'
#
loop_
_entity.id
_entity.type
_entity.pdbx_description
1 polymer ?
#
loop_
_entity_poly.entity_id
_entity_poly.type
_entity_poly.pdbx_seq_one_letter_code
_entity_poly.pdbx_strand_id
1 'polypeptide(L)'
;MQKSYNTKSKDLIMKFVEKHSDKAFTAADIIRFLDEQNFSVNTTTVYRNIEKLTKTGTLIKRKSTGNESCEYQLATVDTCQEHIHMQCTSCSKIFHLECDFMKDIAHHLYNHHNFSLDCIDSMLKGLCKKCSIKNKKTTHCK
;
A
#
# COMPACT_ATOMS: atom_id res chain seq x y z
N MET A 1 29.77 -10.39 23.16
CA MET A 1 28.32 -10.14 23.35
C MET A 1 27.90 -9.00 22.42
N GLN A 2 27.25 -9.30 21.29
CA GLN A 2 26.74 -8.26 20.38
C GLN A 2 25.46 -7.66 20.98
N LYS A 3 25.50 -6.37 21.32
CA LYS A 3 24.32 -5.60 21.75
C LYS A 3 23.26 -5.64 20.65
N SER A 4 22.09 -6.18 20.97
CA SER A 4 20.91 -6.18 20.10
C SER A 4 20.38 -4.76 19.93
N TYR A 5 20.93 -4.03 18.97
CA TYR A 5 20.40 -2.74 18.47
C TYR A 5 19.16 -2.92 17.58
N ASN A 6 18.73 -4.17 17.34
CA ASN A 6 17.75 -4.55 16.34
C ASN A 6 16.29 -4.41 16.81
N THR A 7 16.05 -4.20 18.11
CA THR A 7 14.70 -4.09 18.67
C THR A 7 14.10 -2.72 18.44
N LYS A 8 14.80 -1.63 18.79
CA LYS A 8 14.26 -0.26 18.67
C LYS A 8 14.00 0.15 17.22
N SER A 9 14.87 -0.24 16.29
CA SER A 9 14.65 0.00 14.85
C SER A 9 13.44 -0.76 14.34
N LYS A 10 13.31 -2.04 14.69
CA LYS A 10 12.15 -2.86 14.34
C LYS A 10 10.86 -2.29 14.92
N ASP A 11 10.85 -1.88 16.19
CA ASP A 11 9.66 -1.34 16.86
C ASP A 11 9.19 -0.04 16.21
N LEU A 12 10.11 0.87 15.86
CA LEU A 12 9.78 2.11 15.16
C LEU A 12 9.26 1.85 13.74
N ILE A 13 9.86 0.91 13.02
CA ILE A 13 9.39 0.51 11.69
C ILE A 13 7.98 -0.09 11.79
N MET A 14 7.73 -0.99 12.75
CA MET A 14 6.40 -1.55 12.98
C MET A 14 5.37 -0.49 13.34
N LYS A 15 5.72 0.44 14.24
CA LYS A 15 4.86 1.57 14.60
C LYS A 15 4.51 2.42 13.38
N PHE A 16 5.46 2.64 12.47
CA PHE A 16 5.19 3.34 11.21
C PHE A 16 4.21 2.55 10.33
N VAL A 17 4.46 1.26 10.15
CA VAL A 17 3.62 0.36 9.33
C VAL A 17 2.18 0.34 9.86
N GLU A 18 1.98 0.15 11.16
CA GLU A 18 0.65 0.11 11.80
C GLU A 18 -0.10 1.44 11.63
N LYS A 19 0.59 2.57 11.80
CA LYS A 19 0.03 3.92 11.62
C LYS A 19 -0.38 4.22 10.17
N HIS A 20 0.20 3.51 9.20
CA HIS A 20 -0.09 3.66 7.77
C HIS A 20 -0.75 2.42 7.17
N SER A 21 -1.46 1.64 8.00
CA SER A 21 -2.16 0.42 7.57
C SER A 21 -3.18 0.67 6.43
N ASP A 22 -3.74 1.88 6.31
CA ASP A 22 -4.70 2.27 5.26
C ASP A 22 -4.05 2.76 3.94
N LYS A 23 -2.72 2.72 3.82
CA LYS A 23 -1.98 3.29 2.68
C LYS A 23 -0.79 2.44 2.27
N ALA A 24 -0.40 2.58 1.01
CA ALA A 24 0.91 2.13 0.58
C ALA A 24 1.98 3.17 0.95
N PHE A 25 3.20 2.70 1.20
CA PHE A 25 4.36 3.53 1.52
C PHE A 25 5.64 2.96 0.89
N THR A 26 6.67 3.78 0.76
CA THR A 26 7.97 3.37 0.22
C THR A 26 9.00 3.18 1.35
N ALA A 27 10.13 2.55 1.04
CA ALA A 27 11.27 2.51 1.96
C ALA A 27 11.76 3.92 2.33
N ALA A 28 11.68 4.87 1.41
CA ALA A 28 12.04 6.27 1.65
C ALA A 28 11.11 6.95 2.67
N ASP A 29 9.81 6.61 2.68
CA ASP A 29 8.88 7.14 3.68
C ASP A 29 9.22 6.66 5.09
N ILE A 30 9.63 5.39 5.23
CA ILE A 30 10.09 4.83 6.51
C ILE A 30 11.38 5.53 6.96
N ILE A 31 12.35 5.71 6.07
CA ILE A 31 13.62 6.39 6.38
C ILE A 31 13.34 7.82 6.87
N ARG A 32 12.52 8.58 6.13
CA ARG A 32 12.13 9.94 6.52
C ARG A 32 11.47 9.97 7.90
N PHE A 33 10.57 9.02 8.18
CA PHE A 33 9.95 8.93 9.50
C PHE A 33 10.97 8.66 10.62
N LEU A 34 11.94 7.78 10.40
CA LEU A 34 12.97 7.49 11.41
C LEU A 34 13.86 8.71 11.68
N ASP A 35 14.20 9.46 10.63
CA ASP A 35 14.93 10.73 10.76
C ASP A 35 14.13 11.77 11.55
N GLU A 36 12.82 11.90 11.30
CA GLU A 36 11.90 12.77 12.07
C GLU A 36 11.81 12.36 13.56
N GLN A 37 12.03 11.07 13.88
CA GLN A 37 12.12 10.58 15.26
C GLN A 37 13.52 10.75 15.89
N ASN A 38 14.45 11.45 15.22
CA ASN A 38 15.86 11.56 15.59
C ASN A 38 16.53 10.19 15.80
N PHE A 39 16.10 9.17 15.04
CA PHE A 39 16.62 7.81 15.13
C PHE A 39 17.49 7.50 13.92
N SER A 40 18.80 7.72 14.07
CA SER A 40 19.76 7.39 13.02
C SER A 40 19.89 5.88 12.85
N VAL A 41 19.59 5.40 11.64
CA VAL A 41 19.75 3.99 11.27
C VAL A 41 20.34 3.90 9.86
N ASN A 42 21.17 2.89 9.63
CA ASN A 42 21.67 2.62 8.28
C ASN A 42 20.52 2.18 7.37
N THR A 43 20.42 2.77 6.17
CA THR A 43 19.40 2.43 5.16
C THR A 43 19.33 0.94 4.87
N THR A 44 20.47 0.24 4.85
CA THR A 44 20.55 -1.22 4.69
C THR A 44 19.80 -1.96 5.80
N THR A 45 19.81 -1.45 7.03
CA THR A 45 19.06 -2.04 8.15
C THR A 45 17.56 -1.87 7.96
N VAL A 46 17.11 -0.74 7.40
CA VAL A 46 15.69 -0.52 7.04
C VAL A 46 15.26 -1.52 5.97
N TYR A 47 16.01 -1.64 4.88
CA TYR A 47 15.71 -2.61 3.82
C TYR A 47 15.69 -4.05 4.31
N ARG A 48 16.63 -4.46 5.19
CA ARG A 48 16.63 -5.81 5.79
C ARG A 48 15.38 -6.07 6.64
N ASN A 49 14.89 -5.07 7.37
CA ASN A 49 13.66 -5.20 8.15
C ASN A 49 12.43 -5.30 7.23
N ILE A 50 12.34 -4.44 6.21
CA ILE A 50 11.25 -4.49 5.23
C ILE A 50 11.23 -5.86 4.51
N GLU A 51 12.39 -6.35 4.09
CA GLU A 51 12.50 -7.65 3.43
C GLU A 51 12.07 -8.79 4.36
N LYS A 52 12.44 -8.72 5.64
CA LYS A 52 11.99 -9.70 6.64
C LYS A 52 10.47 -9.67 6.80
N LEU A 53 9.87 -8.48 6.92
CA LEU A 53 8.42 -8.32 7.05
C LEU A 53 7.67 -8.77 5.79
N THR A 54 8.27 -8.62 4.61
CA THR A 54 7.71 -9.13 3.35
C THR A 54 7.77 -10.66 3.32
N LYS A 55 8.90 -11.26 3.73
CA LYS A 55 9.08 -12.73 3.79
C LYS A 55 8.13 -13.39 4.80
N THR A 56 7.78 -12.72 5.88
CA THR A 56 6.82 -13.23 6.88
C THR A 56 5.35 -12.98 6.49
N GLY A 57 5.09 -12.40 5.31
CA GLY A 57 3.74 -12.06 4.87
C GLY A 57 3.10 -10.90 5.63
N THR A 58 3.86 -10.17 6.44
CA THR A 58 3.37 -8.98 7.16
C THR A 58 3.25 -7.78 6.23
N LEU A 59 4.11 -7.68 5.21
CA LEU A 59 4.03 -6.67 4.17
C LEU A 59 3.82 -7.30 2.80
N ILE A 60 2.95 -6.69 2.00
CA ILE A 60 2.81 -6.99 0.58
C ILE A 60 3.68 -6.00 -0.19
N LYS A 61 4.57 -6.51 -1.05
CA LYS A 61 5.44 -5.71 -1.92
C LYS A 61 4.85 -5.62 -3.33
N ARG A 62 4.68 -4.40 -3.84
CA ARG A 62 4.22 -4.13 -5.21
C ARG A 62 5.22 -3.24 -5.94
N LYS A 63 5.36 -3.44 -7.26
CA LYS A 63 6.14 -2.52 -8.10
C LYS A 63 5.33 -1.25 -8.33
N SER A 64 5.96 -0.08 -8.18
CA SER A 64 5.28 1.17 -8.51
C SER A 64 5.10 1.29 -10.02
N THR A 65 4.00 1.90 -10.46
CA THR A 65 3.73 2.11 -11.89
C THR A 65 4.43 3.41 -12.31
N GLY A 66 5.55 3.30 -13.03
CA GLY A 66 6.27 4.43 -13.60
C GLY A 66 7.61 4.79 -12.93
N ASN A 67 7.99 4.12 -11.85
CA ASN A 67 9.29 4.26 -11.19
C ASN A 67 9.90 2.88 -10.90
N GLU A 68 11.23 2.80 -10.77
CA GLU A 68 11.94 1.58 -10.32
C GLU A 68 11.78 1.29 -8.81
N SER A 69 10.97 2.09 -8.10
CA SER A 69 10.74 1.94 -6.67
C SER A 69 9.64 0.92 -6.35
N CYS A 70 9.77 0.29 -5.18
CA CYS A 70 8.78 -0.63 -4.64
C CYS A 70 7.91 0.08 -3.60
N GLU A 71 6.61 -0.21 -3.66
CA GLU A 71 5.62 0.19 -2.66
C GLU A 71 5.30 -1.02 -1.76
N TYR A 72 5.08 -0.73 -0.49
CA TYR A 72 4.77 -1.71 0.55
C TYR A 72 3.44 -1.35 1.20
N GLN A 73 2.70 -2.36 1.61
CA GLN A 73 1.44 -2.23 2.33
C GLN A 73 1.39 -3.26 3.45
N LEU A 74 0.80 -2.91 4.60
CA LEU A 74 0.50 -3.91 5.63
C LEU A 74 -0.46 -4.95 5.06
N ALA A 75 -0.09 -6.23 5.19
CA ALA A 75 -1.00 -7.32 4.89
C ALA A 75 -2.15 -7.29 5.89
N THR A 76 -3.35 -6.98 5.42
CA THR A 76 -4.56 -7.11 6.22
C THR A 76 -4.96 -8.58 6.25
N VAL A 77 -5.40 -9.06 7.42
CA VAL A 77 -5.88 -10.45 7.65
C VAL A 77 -7.14 -10.75 6.84
N ASP A 78 -7.77 -9.72 6.29
CA ASP A 78 -8.78 -9.88 5.26
C ASP A 78 -8.12 -10.41 3.99
N THR A 79 -8.16 -11.74 3.89
CA THR A 79 -8.25 -12.48 2.62
C THR A 79 -9.48 -11.97 1.87
N CYS A 80 -9.40 -10.74 1.35
CA CYS A 80 -10.35 -10.10 0.46
C CYS A 80 -10.32 -10.79 -0.90
N GLN A 81 -10.74 -12.05 -0.95
CA GLN A 81 -10.95 -12.76 -2.21
C GLN A 81 -12.19 -12.25 -2.95
N GLU A 82 -13.08 -11.53 -2.26
CA GLU A 82 -14.37 -11.09 -2.78
C GLU A 82 -14.45 -9.60 -3.15
N HIS A 83 -13.41 -8.80 -2.85
CA HIS A 83 -13.43 -7.34 -3.05
C HIS A 83 -12.20 -6.82 -3.79
N ILE A 84 -12.41 -5.75 -4.57
CA ILE A 84 -11.34 -5.07 -5.31
C ILE A 84 -10.77 -3.92 -4.46
N HIS A 85 -9.45 -3.78 -4.45
CA HIS A 85 -8.78 -2.63 -3.82
C HIS A 85 -8.67 -1.47 -4.81
N MET A 86 -8.88 -0.25 -4.33
CA MET A 86 -8.63 0.97 -5.12
C MET A 86 -7.53 1.80 -4.45
N GLN A 87 -6.51 2.23 -5.20
CA GLN A 87 -5.44 3.10 -4.72
C GLN A 87 -5.50 4.49 -5.41
N CYS A 88 -5.48 5.55 -4.60
CA CYS A 88 -5.28 6.90 -5.13
C CYS A 88 -3.81 7.08 -5.57
N THR A 89 -3.56 7.35 -6.85
CA THR A 89 -2.21 7.57 -7.38
C THR A 89 -1.54 8.85 -6.87
N SER A 90 -2.31 9.78 -6.29
CA SER A 90 -1.79 11.05 -5.78
C SER A 90 -1.48 11.04 -4.28
N CYS A 91 -2.21 10.28 -3.47
CA CYS A 91 -2.02 10.27 -2.01
C CYS A 91 -1.82 8.88 -1.42
N SER A 92 -1.74 7.86 -2.26
CA SER A 92 -1.53 6.45 -1.93
C SER A 92 -2.54 5.85 -0.95
N LYS A 93 -3.66 6.54 -0.70
CA LYS A 93 -4.76 6.03 0.12
C LYS A 93 -5.43 4.86 -0.59
N ILE A 94 -5.64 3.79 0.17
CA ILE A 94 -6.32 2.58 -0.30
C ILE A 94 -7.75 2.58 0.21
N PHE A 95 -8.66 2.15 -0.65
CA PHE A 95 -10.09 2.03 -0.40
C PHE A 95 -10.49 0.59 -0.72
N HIS A 96 -11.30 -0.01 0.14
CA HIS A 96 -11.93 -1.28 -0.16
C HIS A 96 -13.24 -1.00 -0.88
N LEU A 97 -13.43 -1.65 -2.03
CA LEU A 97 -14.73 -1.68 -2.68
C LEU A 97 -15.55 -2.81 -2.04
N GLU A 98 -15.92 -2.63 -0.78
CA GLU A 98 -16.90 -3.48 -0.09
C GLU A 98 -18.29 -3.03 -0.53
N CYS A 99 -18.75 -3.55 -1.66
CA CYS A 99 -20.05 -3.20 -2.19
C CYS A 99 -20.68 -4.44 -2.81
N ASP A 100 -21.94 -4.70 -2.49
CA ASP A 100 -22.73 -5.76 -3.12
C ASP A 100 -22.72 -5.65 -4.66
N PHE A 101 -22.45 -4.46 -5.20
CA PHE A 101 -22.23 -4.22 -6.63
C PHE A 101 -21.13 -5.09 -7.25
N MET A 102 -20.10 -5.51 -6.49
CA MET A 102 -19.09 -6.43 -7.00
C MET A 102 -19.67 -7.81 -7.33
N LYS A 103 -20.69 -8.25 -6.59
CA LYS A 103 -21.42 -9.49 -6.88
C LYS A 103 -22.16 -9.36 -8.21
N ASP A 104 -22.79 -8.22 -8.47
CA ASP A 104 -23.48 -7.94 -9.74
C ASP A 104 -22.50 -7.96 -10.92
N ILE A 105 -21.30 -7.38 -10.76
CA ILE A 105 -20.25 -7.43 -11.79
C ILE A 105 -19.80 -8.88 -12.04
N ALA A 106 -19.48 -9.63 -10.99
CA ALA A 106 -19.05 -11.01 -11.12
C ALA A 106 -20.12 -11.86 -11.82
N HIS A 107 -21.39 -11.66 -11.46
CA HIS A 107 -22.53 -12.34 -12.06
C HIS A 107 -22.71 -11.98 -13.54
N HIS A 108 -22.58 -10.70 -13.90
CA HIS A 108 -22.65 -10.25 -15.29
C HIS A 108 -21.55 -10.87 -16.15
N LEU A 109 -20.31 -10.87 -15.65
CA LEU A 109 -19.16 -11.45 -16.35
C LEU A 109 -19.34 -12.96 -16.56
N TYR A 110 -19.82 -13.67 -15.54
CA TYR A 110 -20.06 -15.10 -15.66
C TYR A 110 -21.15 -15.42 -16.68
N ASN A 111 -22.32 -14.79 -16.57
CA ASN A 111 -23.47 -15.16 -17.41
C ASN A 111 -23.39 -14.66 -18.85
N HIS A 112 -22.82 -13.47 -19.09
CA HIS A 112 -22.80 -12.86 -20.42
C HIS A 112 -21.50 -13.08 -21.16
N HIS A 113 -20.40 -13.34 -20.43
CA HIS A 113 -19.06 -13.46 -21.02
C HIS A 113 -18.38 -14.79 -20.69
N ASN A 114 -19.04 -15.70 -19.97
CA ASN A 114 -18.45 -16.96 -19.48
C ASN A 114 -17.13 -16.75 -18.73
N PHE A 115 -17.03 -15.64 -18.00
CA PHE A 115 -15.81 -15.20 -17.34
C PHE A 115 -15.98 -15.24 -15.82
N SER A 116 -15.23 -16.10 -15.15
CA SER A 116 -15.18 -16.14 -13.68
C SER A 116 -14.19 -15.09 -13.18
N LEU A 117 -14.70 -14.08 -12.48
CA LEU A 117 -13.88 -13.00 -11.93
C LEU A 117 -13.09 -13.49 -10.71
N ASP A 118 -11.77 -13.45 -10.79
CA ASP A 118 -10.87 -13.62 -9.65
C ASP A 118 -10.32 -12.23 -9.23
N CYS A 119 -10.60 -11.83 -7.99
CA CYS A 119 -10.17 -10.54 -7.45
C CYS A 119 -8.87 -10.64 -6.63
N ILE A 120 -8.25 -11.82 -6.55
CA ILE A 120 -6.95 -11.98 -5.87
C ILE A 120 -5.93 -11.02 -6.49
N ASP A 121 -5.23 -10.28 -5.63
CA ASP A 121 -4.25 -9.24 -5.99
C ASP A 121 -4.74 -8.06 -6.86
N SER A 122 -6.05 -7.97 -7.13
CA SER A 122 -6.63 -6.91 -7.98
C SER A 122 -6.58 -5.53 -7.30
N MET A 123 -5.96 -4.57 -7.99
CA MET A 123 -5.82 -3.18 -7.54
C MET A 123 -6.14 -2.20 -8.68
N LEU A 124 -7.21 -1.42 -8.53
CA LEU A 124 -7.55 -0.33 -9.43
C LEU A 124 -6.85 0.96 -9.00
N LYS A 125 -6.15 1.61 -9.92
CA LYS A 125 -5.43 2.87 -9.65
C LYS A 125 -6.20 4.05 -10.24
N GLY A 126 -6.41 5.10 -9.45
CA GLY A 126 -7.15 6.30 -9.88
C GLY A 126 -6.92 7.51 -8.97
N LEU A 127 -7.79 8.52 -9.03
CA LEU A 127 -7.74 9.67 -8.13
C LEU A 127 -8.91 9.64 -7.16
N CYS A 128 -8.65 9.73 -5.85
CA CYS A 128 -9.73 9.93 -4.88
C CYS A 128 -10.39 11.29 -5.06
N LYS A 129 -11.64 11.44 -4.60
CA LYS A 129 -12.42 12.70 -4.70
C LYS A 129 -11.62 13.93 -4.26
N LYS A 130 -10.90 13.84 -3.14
CA LYS A 130 -10.06 14.93 -2.62
C LYS A 130 -8.94 15.32 -3.58
N CYS A 131 -8.23 14.35 -4.15
CA CYS A 131 -7.11 14.59 -5.07
C CYS A 131 -7.58 15.02 -6.47
N SER A 132 -8.73 14.50 -6.94
CA SER A 132 -9.34 14.92 -8.20
C SER A 132 -9.73 16.40 -8.17
N ILE A 133 -10.33 16.88 -7.08
CA ILE A 133 -10.70 18.29 -6.92
C ILE A 133 -9.45 19.19 -6.84
N LYS A 134 -8.38 18.76 -6.17
CA LYS A 134 -7.10 19.50 -6.12
C LYS A 134 -6.47 19.66 -7.50
N ASN A 135 -6.49 18.61 -8.32
CA ASN A 135 -5.95 18.65 -9.69
C ASN A 135 -6.76 19.55 -10.64
N LYS A 136 -8.05 19.80 -10.38
CA LYS A 136 -8.86 20.72 -11.20
C LYS A 136 -8.57 22.21 -10.96
N LYS A 137 -7.81 22.57 -9.92
CA LYS A 137 -7.49 23.99 -9.61
C LYS A 137 -6.26 24.54 -10.34
N THR A 138 -5.52 23.72 -11.09
CA THR A 138 -4.31 24.14 -11.82
C THR A 138 -4.51 24.42 -13.30
N THR A 139 -5.70 24.19 -13.86
CA THR A 139 -6.05 24.64 -15.22
C THR A 139 -6.67 26.03 -15.16
N HIS A 140 -5.89 27.05 -14.79
CA HIS A 140 -6.23 28.41 -15.15
C HIS A 140 -5.60 28.70 -16.51
N CYS A 141 -6.45 28.80 -17.53
CA CYS A 141 -6.09 29.15 -18.89
C CYS A 141 -5.30 30.47 -18.89
N LYS A 142 -4.10 30.46 -19.46
CA LYS A 142 -3.53 31.65 -20.09
C LYS A 142 -3.97 31.67 -21.55
#